data_AF-K0SMX5-F1
#
_entry.id   AF-K0SMX5-F1
#
_cell.length_a   1.000
_cell.length_b   1.000
_cell.length_c   1.000
_cell.angle_alpha   90.00
_cell.angle_beta   90.00
_cell.angle_gamma   90.00
#
_symmetry.space_group_name_H-M   'P 1'
#
loop_
_entity.id
_entity.type
_entity.pdbx_description
1 polymer ?
#
loop_
_entity_poly.entity_id
_entity_poly.type
_entity_poly.pdbx_seq_one_letter_code
_entity_poly.pdbx_strand_id
1 'polypeptide(L)' 'AHVFARNGEEWLHQVELLAPDGAANDRFGESVANNENTIVVGAPWDDDNGEDSGSSHVFVVQG' A
#
# COMPACT_ATOMS: atom_id res chain seq x y z
N ALA A 1 3.67 -3.01 -2.24
CA ALA A 1 3.14 -3.64 -1.01
C ALA A 1 2.37 -4.91 -1.39
N HIS A 2 2.35 -5.97 -0.57
CA HIS A 2 1.71 -7.24 -0.94
C HIS A 2 0.64 -7.66 0.06
N VAL A 3 -0.48 -8.20 -0.44
CA VAL A 3 -1.56 -8.77 0.38
C VAL A 3 -1.45 -10.28 0.37
N PHE A 4 -1.50 -10.88 1.57
CA PHE A 4 -1.56 -12.33 1.76
C PHE A 4 -2.81 -12.69 2.57
N ALA A 5 -3.47 -13.78 2.19
CA ALA A 5 -4.57 -14.36 2.95
C ALA A 5 -4.09 -15.63 3.67
N ARG A 6 -4.45 -15.77 4.95
CA ARG A 6 -4.10 -16.96 5.73
C ARG A 6 -5.05 -18.11 5.39
N ASN A 7 -4.51 -19.24 4.93
CA ASN A 7 -5.22 -20.48 4.70
C ASN A 7 -4.64 -21.58 5.61
N GLY A 8 -5.24 -21.74 6.80
CA GLY A 8 -4.68 -22.61 7.84
C GLY A 8 -3.34 -22.11 8.36
N GLU A 9 -2.27 -22.85 8.07
CA GLU A 9 -0.89 -22.51 8.44
C GLU A 9 -0.13 -21.78 7.32
N GLU A 10 -0.69 -21.72 6.12
CA GLU A 10 -0.06 -21.09 4.96
C GLU A 10 -0.54 -19.64 4.77
N TRP A 11 0.36 -18.79 4.25
CA TRP A 11 0.03 -17.45 3.77
C TRP A 11 0.04 -17.45 2.25
N LEU A 12 -1.14 -17.33 1.64
CA LEU A 12 -1.32 -17.34 0.20
C LEU A 12 -1.25 -15.91 -0.34
N HIS A 13 -0.31 -15.65 -1.24
CA HIS A 13 -0.25 -14.37 -1.96
C HIS A 13 -1.54 -14.12 -2.72
N GLN A 14 -2.13 -12.93 -2.57
CA GLN A 14 -3.38 -12.55 -3.22
C GLN A 14 -3.12 -11.55 -4.33
N VAL A 15 -2.47 -10.43 -3.98
CA VAL A 15 -2.27 -9.32 -4.91
C VAL A 15 -1.06 -8.50 -4.51
N GLU A 16 -0.44 -7.86 -5.51
CA GLU A 16 0.51 -6.79 -5.33
C GLU A 16 -0.23 -5.45 -5.49
N LEU A 17 -0.11 -4.59 -4.46
CA LEU A 17 -0.60 -3.23 -4.50
C LEU A 17 0.52 -2.34 -5.02
N LEU A 18 0.18 -1.51 -6.01
CA LEU A 18 1.09 -0.57 -6.66
C LEU A 18 0.59 0.86 -6.48
N ALA A 19 1.50 1.80 -6.24
CA ALA A 19 1.26 3.22 -6.44
C ALA A 19 1.42 3.52 -7.95
N PRO A 20 0.37 3.97 -8.67
CA PRO A 20 0.46 4.22 -10.11
C PRO A 20 1.44 5.33 -10.50
N ASP A 21 1.63 6.28 -9.59
CA ASP A 21 2.52 7.46 -9.60
C ASP A 21 3.87 7.19 -8.92
N GLY A 22 4.05 6.03 -8.27
CA GLY A 22 5.21 5.78 -7.43
C GLY A 22 6.54 5.94 -8.17
N ALA A 23 7.42 6.74 -7.58
CA ALA A 23 8.78 7.01 -8.01
C ALA A 23 9.82 6.37 -7.07
N ALA A 24 11.09 6.49 -7.46
CA ALA A 24 12.19 5.97 -6.67
C ALA A 24 12.40 6.82 -5.41
N ASN A 25 12.45 6.15 -4.26
CA ASN A 25 12.61 6.72 -2.92
C ASN A 25 11.34 7.21 -2.22
N ASP A 26 10.16 7.18 -2.83
CA ASP A 26 8.89 7.57 -2.19
C ASP A 26 8.51 6.67 -1.00
N ARG A 27 9.16 5.51 -0.91
CA ARG A 27 8.97 4.47 0.11
C ARG A 27 7.52 4.00 0.23
N PHE A 28 6.86 3.82 -0.91
CA PHE A 28 5.54 3.20 -0.94
C PHE A 28 5.54 1.86 -0.18
N GLY A 29 4.69 1.77 0.84
CA GLY A 29 4.62 0.59 1.72
C GLY A 29 5.42 0.70 3.02
N GLU A 30 6.03 1.84 3.33
CA GLU A 30 6.72 2.05 4.61
C GLU A 30 5.76 1.97 5.81
N SER A 31 4.50 2.37 5.62
CA SER A 31 3.42 2.17 6.59
C SER A 31 2.15 1.62 5.94
N VAL A 32 1.43 0.79 6.69
CA VAL A 32 0.17 0.17 6.26
C VAL A 32 -0.84 0.21 7.41
N ALA A 33 -2.08 0.58 7.10
CA ALA A 33 -3.22 0.43 7.99
C ALA A 33 -4.35 -0.29 7.25
N ASN A 34 -5.13 -1.09 7.96
CA ASN A 34 -6.29 -1.76 7.40
C ASN A 34 -7.51 -1.62 8.33
N ASN A 35 -8.67 -1.40 7.73
CA ASN A 35 -9.95 -1.43 8.42
C ASN A 35 -11.01 -2.03 7.49
N GLU A 36 -11.66 -3.10 7.93
CA GLU A 36 -12.64 -3.85 7.13
C GLU A 36 -12.09 -4.19 5.73
N ASN A 37 -12.71 -3.67 4.68
CA ASN A 37 -12.33 -3.88 3.28
C ASN A 37 -11.38 -2.80 2.73
N THR A 38 -10.88 -1.89 3.57
CA THR A 38 -10.03 -0.79 3.16
C THR A 38 -8.60 -0.98 3.67
N ILE A 39 -7.64 -0.83 2.76
CA ILE A 39 -6.21 -0.83 3.06
C ILE A 39 -5.67 0.54 2.67
N VAL A 40 -4.92 1.19 3.57
CA VAL A 40 -4.20 2.43 3.30
C VAL A 40 -2.72 2.14 3.35
N VAL A 41 -2.00 2.55 2.30
CA VAL A 41 -0.55 2.39 2.18
C VAL A 41 0.08 3.76 2.05
N GLY A 42 1.05 4.07 2.92
CA GLY A 42 1.76 5.35 2.90
C GLY A 42 3.00 5.32 2.00
N ALA A 43 3.29 6.46 1.37
CA ALA A 43 4.54 6.78 0.67
C ALA A 43 5.06 8.13 1.20
N PRO A 44 5.70 8.15 2.38
CA PRO A 44 5.98 9.39 3.10
C PRO A 44 7.03 10.31 2.45
N TRP A 45 7.71 9.85 1.40
CA TRP A 45 8.80 10.58 0.72
C TRP A 45 8.41 10.94 -0.72
N ASP A 46 7.12 10.78 -1.05
CA ASP A 46 6.57 11.22 -2.33
C ASP A 46 6.69 12.75 -2.46
N ASP A 47 7.24 13.20 -3.58
CA ASP A 47 7.53 14.60 -3.87
C ASP A 47 6.64 15.25 -4.94
N ASP A 48 5.60 14.56 -5.40
CA ASP A 48 4.69 15.03 -6.46
C ASP A 48 4.02 16.39 -6.13
N ASN A 49 3.83 16.68 -4.84
CA ASN A 49 3.23 17.92 -4.35
C ASN A 49 4.19 18.80 -3.52
N GLY A 50 5.50 18.56 -3.61
CA GLY A 50 6.55 19.27 -2.88
C GLY A 50 7.51 18.31 -2.18
N GLU A 51 8.72 18.78 -1.86
CA GLU A 51 9.77 17.96 -1.25
C GLU A 51 9.27 17.19 -0.01
N ASP A 52 9.34 15.85 -0.08
CA ASP A 52 8.86 14.90 0.93
C ASP A 52 7.43 15.22 1.45
N SER A 53 6.56 15.73 0.57
CA SER A 53 5.18 16.07 0.93
C SER A 53 4.36 14.86 1.37
N GLY A 54 4.73 13.69 0.87
CA GLY A 54 4.14 12.41 1.16
C GLY A 54 2.77 12.21 0.51
N SER A 55 2.42 10.94 0.32
CA SER A 55 1.11 10.55 -0.18
C SER A 55 0.59 9.30 0.52
N SER A 56 -0.70 9.01 0.29
CA SER A 56 -1.33 7.79 0.78
C SER A 56 -2.25 7.22 -0.29
N HIS A 57 -2.19 5.91 -0.47
CA HIS A 57 -2.98 5.19 -1.46
C HIS A 57 -4.01 4.31 -0.75
N VAL A 58 -5.27 4.46 -1.14
CA VAL A 58 -6.40 3.74 -0.56
C VAL A 58 -6.86 2.65 -1.53
N PHE A 59 -6.86 1.41 -1.06
CA PHE A 59 -7.32 0.25 -1.81
C PHE A 59 -8.56 -0.32 -1.13
N VAL A 60 -9.61 -0.56 -1.91
CA VAL A 60 -10.86 -1.18 -1.44
C VAL A 60 -10.98 -2.58 -2.03
N VAL A 61 -11.02 -3.59 -1.17
CA VAL A 61 -11.24 -4.98 -1.55
C VAL A 61 -12.72 -5.14 -1.89
N GLN A 62 -13.01 -5.31 -3.18
CA GLN A 62 -14.35 -5.68 -3.65
C GLN A 62 -14.58 -7.17 -3.38
N GLY A 63 -15.75 -7.49 -2.80
CA GLY A 63 -16.19 -8.86 -2.53
C GLY A 63 -16.82 -9.55 -3.72
#